data_AF-A0A5K1GZR5-F1
#
_entry.id   AF-A0A5K1GZR5-F1
#
_cell.length_a   1.000
_cell.length_b   1.000
_cell.length_c   1.000
_cell.angle_alpha   90.00
_cell.angle_beta   90.00
_cell.angle_gamma   90.00
#
_symmetry.space_group_name_H-M   'P 1'
#
loop_
_entity.id
_entity.type
_entity.pdbx_description
1 polymer ?
#
loop_
_entity_poly.entity_id
_entity_poly.type
_entity_poly.pdbx_seq_one_letter_code
_entity_poly.pdbx_strand_id
1 'polypeptide(L)' 'MELLVGGSQGCDASILISGRGTEREAFDNRNLAVEAFETVNRAKAVVEANCPGVVSCADILAIAARDFVHL' A
#
# COMPACT_ATOMS: atom_id res chain seq x y z
N MET A 1 28.23 6.00 -6.10
CA MET A 1 26.80 6.13 -6.48
C MET A 1 26.03 5.77 -5.24
N GLU A 2 25.87 6.79 -4.39
CA GLU A 2 25.51 6.76 -2.97
C GLU A 2 24.20 6.00 -2.69
N LEU A 3 24.19 5.01 -1.78
CA LEU A 3 23.80 5.15 -0.36
C LEU A 3 22.78 6.27 -0.13
N LEU A 4 21.48 5.92 -0.18
CA LEU A 4 20.41 6.22 0.80
C LEU A 4 19.01 5.85 0.22
N VAL A 5 18.82 4.60 -0.24
CA VAL A 5 17.48 3.96 -0.13
C VAL A 5 17.39 3.41 1.31
N GLY A 6 17.47 4.32 2.27
CA GLY A 6 17.84 4.02 3.67
C GLY A 6 16.81 4.48 4.70
N GLY A 7 15.57 4.64 4.26
CA GLY A 7 14.42 4.74 5.13
C GLY A 7 13.22 4.42 4.29
N SER A 8 12.73 3.17 4.34
CA SER A 8 11.32 3.02 3.97
C SER A 8 10.59 4.00 4.89
N GLN A 9 9.80 4.89 4.30
CA GLN A 9 8.73 5.50 5.07
C GLN A 9 7.98 4.33 5.77
N GLY A 10 7.50 4.55 6.99
CA GLY A 10 7.00 3.44 7.82
C GLY A 10 5.82 2.69 7.18
N CYS A 11 5.04 1.97 7.98
CA CYS A 11 3.79 1.40 7.49
C CYS A 11 2.73 2.52 7.32
N ASP A 12 2.91 3.39 6.32
CA ASP A 12 2.12 4.62 6.11
C ASP A 12 1.37 4.64 4.76
N ALA A 13 1.43 3.52 4.03
CA ALA A 13 0.80 3.32 2.74
C ALA A 13 1.32 4.23 1.59
N SER A 14 2.50 4.84 1.75
CA SER A 14 3.14 5.64 0.69
C SER A 14 3.34 4.88 -0.63
N ILE A 15 3.54 3.56 -0.56
CA ILE A 15 3.59 2.65 -1.72
C ILE A 15 2.32 2.68 -2.60
N LEU A 16 1.15 3.03 -2.05
CA LEU A 16 -0.10 3.08 -2.81
C LEU A 16 -0.21 4.30 -3.72
N ILE A 17 0.66 5.32 -3.52
CA ILE A 17 0.63 6.56 -4.30
C ILE A 17 1.29 6.32 -5.66
N SER A 18 0.54 6.51 -6.74
CA SER A 18 1.04 6.42 -8.11
C SER A 18 1.46 7.79 -8.63
N GLY A 19 2.61 7.86 -9.32
CA GLY A 19 3.07 9.09 -9.96
C GLY A 19 4.57 9.09 -10.20
N ARG A 20 5.07 10.07 -10.95
CA ARG A 20 6.52 10.22 -11.12
C ARG A 20 7.17 10.52 -9.77
N GLY A 21 8.22 9.76 -9.45
CA GLY A 21 8.99 9.94 -8.22
C GLY A 21 8.34 9.34 -6.97
N THR A 22 7.28 8.54 -7.09
CA THR A 22 6.71 7.82 -5.95
C THR A 22 7.44 6.51 -5.68
N GLU A 23 7.26 5.96 -4.47
CA GLU A 23 7.81 4.66 -4.09
C GLU A 23 7.36 3.54 -5.03
N ARG A 24 6.14 3.63 -5.56
CA ARG A 24 5.58 2.65 -6.50
C ARG A 24 6.39 2.50 -7.79
N GLU A 25 7.02 3.58 -8.26
CA GLU A 25 7.83 3.59 -9.49
C GLU A 25 9.31 3.23 -9.24
N ALA A 26 9.70 3.04 -7.98
CA ALA A 26 11.05 2.65 -7.60
C ALA A 26 11.41 1.31 -8.24
N PHE A 27 12.69 1.17 -8.63
CA PHE A 27 13.18 0.00 -9.36
C PHE A 27 12.80 -1.32 -8.67
N ASP A 28 12.96 -1.39 -7.35
CA ASP A 28 12.69 -2.59 -6.55
C ASP A 28 11.20 -2.96 -6.47
N ASN A 29 10.30 -2.00 -6.70
CA ASN A 29 8.85 -2.17 -6.57
C ASN A 29 8.13 -2.46 -7.90
N ARG A 30 8.85 -2.44 -9.02
CA ARG A 30 8.26 -2.61 -10.37
C ARG A 30 7.61 -3.98 -10.61
N ASN A 31 8.01 -4.99 -9.84
CA ASN A 31 7.49 -6.35 -9.96
C ASN A 31 6.35 -6.65 -8.97
N LEU A 32 5.89 -5.65 -8.19
CA LEU A 32 4.70 -5.81 -7.36
C LEU A 32 3.48 -6.06 -8.23
N ALA A 33 2.63 -6.99 -7.82
CA ALA A 33 1.41 -7.33 -8.55
C ALA A 33 0.51 -6.10 -8.69
N VAL A 34 0.13 -5.78 -9.94
CA VAL A 34 -0.71 -4.61 -10.23
C VAL A 34 -2.09 -4.76 -9.59
N GLU A 35 -2.58 -6.00 -9.52
CA GLU A 35 -3.85 -6.39 -8.93
C GLU A 35 -3.89 -6.19 -7.41
N ALA A 36 -2.73 -6.18 -6.74
CA ALA A 36 -2.64 -5.93 -5.30
C ALA A 36 -3.08 -4.50 -4.96
N PHE A 37 -2.64 -3.51 -5.74
CA PHE A 37 -3.04 -2.11 -5.55
C PHE A 37 -4.56 -1.93 -5.73
N GLU A 38 -5.14 -2.58 -6.75
CA GLU A 38 -6.58 -2.53 -6.99
C GLU A 38 -7.36 -3.19 -5.86
N THR A 39 -6.85 -4.32 -5.33
CA THR A 39 -7.48 -5.04 -4.22
C THR A 39 -7.54 -4.18 -2.95
N VAL A 40 -6.46 -3.48 -2.61
CA VAL A 40 -6.44 -2.55 -1.47
C VAL A 40 -7.42 -1.39 -1.69
N ASN A 41 -7.48 -0.84 -2.90
CA ASN A 41 -8.44 0.24 -3.24
C ASN A 41 -9.90 -0.22 -3.13
N ARG A 42 -10.22 -1.44 -3.59
CA ARG A 42 -11.57 -2.01 -3.44
C ARG A 42 -11.94 -2.22 -1.97
N ALA A 43 -11.01 -2.76 -1.17
CA ALA A 43 -11.22 -2.90 0.27
C ALA A 43 -11.47 -1.54 0.92
N LYS A 44 -10.66 -0.52 0.61
CA LYS A 44 -10.85 0.85 1.10
C LYS A 44 -12.21 1.43 0.71
N ALA A 45 -12.66 1.22 -0.52
CA ALA A 45 -13.97 1.69 -0.97
C ALA A 45 -15.13 1.07 -0.16
N VAL A 46 -15.06 -0.24 0.12
CA VAL A 46 -16.06 -0.91 0.97
C VAL A 46 -16.01 -0.39 2.41
N VAL A 47 -14.81 -0.20 2.96
CA VAL A 47 -14.64 0.31 4.33
C VAL A 47 -15.17 1.74 4.46
N GLU A 48 -14.85 2.62 3.51
CA GLU A 48 -15.35 4.01 3.48
C GLU A 48 -16.87 4.08 3.34
N ALA A 49 -17.49 3.16 2.60
CA ALA A 49 -18.95 3.09 2.49
C ALA A 49 -19.65 2.78 3.83
N ASN A 50 -18.94 2.12 4.77
CA ASN A 50 -19.47 1.78 6.09
C ASN A 50 -19.01 2.75 7.19
N CYS A 51 -17.79 3.28 7.09
CA CYS A 51 -17.19 4.17 8.09
C CYS A 51 -16.28 5.23 7.42
N PRO A 52 -16.87 6.32 6.90
CA PRO A 52 -16.13 7.33 6.15
C PRO A 52 -15.03 8.00 6.97
N GLY A 53 -13.80 8.05 6.44
CA GLY A 53 -12.66 8.74 7.04
C GLY A 53 -12.10 8.13 8.33
N VAL A 54 -12.51 6.91 8.69
CA VAL A 54 -12.11 6.28 9.97
C VAL A 54 -10.87 5.41 9.84
N VAL A 55 -10.84 4.54 8.82
CA VAL A 55 -9.79 3.50 8.70
C VAL A 55 -8.72 3.94 7.72
N SER A 56 -7.44 3.89 8.10
CA SER A 56 -6.36 4.27 7.20
C SER A 56 -6.05 3.18 6.15
N CYS A 57 -5.43 3.56 5.02
CA CYS A 57 -4.96 2.57 4.05
C CYS A 57 -3.82 1.70 4.62
N ALA A 58 -3.04 2.23 5.56
CA ALA A 58 -2.00 1.48 6.26
C ALA A 58 -2.60 0.33 7.09
N ASP A 59 -3.69 0.58 7.81
CA ASP A 59 -4.39 -0.46 8.58
C ASP A 59 -4.99 -1.52 7.66
N ILE A 60 -5.55 -1.12 6.51
CA ILE A 60 -6.07 -2.06 5.51
C ILE A 60 -4.94 -2.97 5.01
N LEU A 61 -3.76 -2.44 4.71
CA LEU A 61 -2.60 -3.25 4.31
C LEU A 61 -2.20 -4.24 5.40
N ALA A 62 -2.12 -3.79 6.65
CA ALA A 62 -1.76 -4.64 7.78
C ALA A 62 -2.76 -5.79 7.99
N ILE A 63 -4.06 -5.48 7.95
CA ILE A 63 -5.14 -6.45 8.10
C ILE A 63 -5.19 -7.42 6.91
N ALA A 64 -5.10 -6.91 5.68
CA ALA A 64 -5.13 -7.74 4.47
C ALA A 64 -3.95 -8.72 4.43
N ALA A 65 -2.75 -8.27 4.80
CA ALA A 65 -1.57 -9.13 4.89
C ALA A 65 -1.74 -10.20 5.99
N ARG A 66 -2.24 -9.82 7.17
CA ARG A 66 -2.56 -10.76 8.26
C ARG A 66 -3.54 -11.81 7.77
N ASP A 67 -4.63 -11.42 7.12
CA ASP A 67 -5.67 -12.34 6.68
C ASP A 67 -5.16 -13.25 5.55
N PHE A 68 -4.34 -12.74 4.64
CA PHE A 68 -3.74 -13.53 3.55
C PHE A 68 -2.87 -14.69 4.07
N VAL A 69 -2.12 -14.49 5.16
CA VAL A 69 -1.29 -15.55 5.77
C VAL A 69 -2.14 -16.66 6.40
N HIS A 70 -3.40 -16.37 6.75
CA HIS A 70 -4.32 -17.34 7.35
C HIS A 70 -5.25 -18.02 6.33
N LEU A 71 -5.06 -17.79 5.02
CA LEU A 71 -5.76 -18.47 3.92
C LEU A 71 -4.99 -19.72 3.46
#